data_AF-A0A525BYW3-F1
#
_entry.id   AF-A0A525BYW3-F1
#
_cell.length_a   1.000
_cell.length_b   1.000
_cell.length_c   1.000
_cell.angle_alpha   90.00
_cell.angle_beta   90.00
_cell.angle_gamma   90.00
#
_symmetry.space_group_name_H-M   'P 1'
#
loop_
_entity.id
_entity.type
_entity.pdbx_description
1 polymer ?
#
loop_
_entity_poly.entity_id
_entity_poly.type
_entity_poly.pdbx_seq_one_letter_code
_entity_poly.pdbx_strand_id
1 'polypeptide(L)'
;MDQEDTQTAVESHQAAWHKPSSIFKKSALVFLCSIVTPFGWLIIKILFFNKPFSAEFIDNLPLYSYMFLCSLLIFTIFTAYVGKNEKKSAALALHDPLTGLYNVRYFYYRLTEAYANIDRSGTPLAVILIDLDYFKKINDTYGHPVGDDVLRSVSRAITNARRINETAARVGGEEFVLLLPNCDLANAVQVAERVRKTIKDERIVINDGTEIRVTASLGVAATDKYEPDGEKKLYSDADTALYRAKRNGRDLTIAIS
;
A
#
# COMPACT_ATOMS: atom_id res chain seq x y z
N MET A 1 -24.53 3.53 -9.70
CA MET A 1 -23.47 2.95 -8.84
C MET A 1 -22.23 3.71 -9.15
N ASP A 2 -22.09 4.76 -8.38
CA ASP A 2 -21.98 6.15 -8.84
C ASP A 2 -20.55 6.64 -8.79
N GLN A 3 -20.21 7.65 -9.60
CA GLN A 3 -18.92 8.36 -9.50
C GLN A 3 -18.69 8.94 -8.08
N GLU A 4 -19.76 9.09 -7.31
CA GLU A 4 -19.74 9.41 -5.88
C GLU A 4 -19.05 8.32 -5.04
N ASP A 5 -19.24 7.02 -5.34
CA ASP A 5 -18.61 5.93 -4.59
C ASP A 5 -17.09 5.87 -4.81
N THR A 6 -16.60 6.24 -5.99
CA THR A 6 -15.16 6.23 -6.30
C THR A 6 -14.43 7.41 -5.66
N GLN A 7 -15.05 8.60 -5.65
CA GLN A 7 -14.53 9.77 -4.94
C GLN A 7 -14.54 9.53 -3.42
N THR A 8 -15.60 8.91 -2.91
CA THR A 8 -15.72 8.48 -1.51
C THR A 8 -14.73 7.37 -1.18
N ALA A 9 -14.36 6.49 -2.12
CA ALA A 9 -13.30 5.48 -1.93
C ALA A 9 -11.91 6.11 -1.85
N VAL A 10 -11.59 7.12 -2.68
CA VAL A 10 -10.33 7.87 -2.62
C VAL A 10 -10.23 8.72 -1.34
N GLU A 11 -11.32 9.39 -0.96
CA GLU A 11 -11.40 10.17 0.28
C GLU A 11 -11.42 9.28 1.54
N SER A 12 -12.06 8.11 1.50
CA SER A 12 -12.03 7.14 2.61
C SER A 12 -10.68 6.44 2.74
N HIS A 13 -9.95 6.21 1.63
CA HIS A 13 -8.56 5.77 1.66
C HIS A 13 -7.63 6.84 2.27
N GLN A 14 -7.93 8.13 2.10
CA GLN A 14 -7.23 9.23 2.77
C GLN A 14 -7.66 9.40 4.25
N ALA A 15 -8.94 9.18 4.57
CA ALA A 15 -9.49 9.29 5.93
C ALA A 15 -9.12 8.10 6.85
N ALA A 16 -8.89 6.90 6.30
CA ALA A 16 -8.48 5.71 7.07
C ALA A 16 -7.11 5.86 7.77
N TRP A 17 -6.33 6.88 7.42
CA TRP A 17 -5.08 7.24 8.09
C TRP A 17 -5.27 8.09 9.36
N HIS A 18 -6.48 8.58 9.60
CA HIS A 18 -6.87 9.22 10.86
C HIS A 18 -7.67 8.26 11.73
N LYS A 19 -7.07 7.14 12.15
CA LYS A 19 -7.55 6.40 13.33
C LYS A 19 -6.98 7.07 14.60
N PRO A 20 -7.77 7.87 15.36
CA PRO A 20 -7.33 8.50 16.61
C PRO A 20 -6.95 7.50 17.71
N SER A 21 -7.20 6.20 17.50
CA SER A 21 -6.92 5.15 18.47
C SER A 21 -5.44 4.78 18.62
N SER A 22 -4.56 5.10 17.66
CA SER A 22 -3.13 4.80 17.80
C SER A 22 -2.39 5.83 18.66
N ILE A 23 -2.78 7.10 18.57
CA ILE A 23 -2.15 8.19 19.33
C ILE A 23 -2.53 8.05 20.80
N PHE A 24 -3.81 7.82 21.11
CA PHE A 24 -4.25 7.65 22.49
C PHE A 24 -3.58 6.44 23.18
N LYS A 25 -3.48 5.29 22.48
CA LYS A 25 -2.77 4.11 23.00
C LYS A 25 -1.27 4.37 23.22
N LYS A 26 -0.62 5.10 22.30
CA LYS A 26 0.80 5.46 22.42
C LYS A 26 1.05 6.45 23.56
N SER A 27 0.20 7.46 23.71
CA SER A 27 0.28 8.43 24.83
C SER A 27 0.03 7.77 26.18
N ALA A 28 -0.93 6.85 26.28
CA ALA A 28 -1.17 6.09 27.50
C ALA A 28 0.02 5.20 27.87
N LEU A 29 0.65 4.54 26.89
CA LEU A 29 1.84 3.71 27.10
C LEU A 29 3.05 4.54 27.57
N VAL A 30 3.29 5.69 26.94
CA VAL A 30 4.36 6.63 27.33
C VAL A 30 4.17 7.10 28.78
N PHE A 31 2.94 7.46 29.14
CA PHE A 31 2.61 7.86 30.51
C PHE A 31 2.88 6.72 31.52
N LEU A 32 2.44 5.49 31.20
CA LEU A 32 2.63 4.33 32.08
C LEU A 32 4.12 4.02 32.31
N CYS A 33 4.93 4.04 31.25
CA CYS A 33 6.38 3.83 31.34
C CYS A 33 7.10 4.94 32.13
N SER A 34 6.61 6.17 32.06
CA SER A 34 7.20 7.32 32.76
C SER A 34 6.99 7.24 34.28
N ILE A 35 5.94 6.56 34.74
CA ILE A 35 5.65 6.34 36.16
C ILE A 35 6.61 5.31 36.78
N VAL A 36 7.14 4.36 35.98
CA VAL A 36 7.99 3.26 36.48
C VAL A 36 9.27 3.79 37.13
N THR A 37 9.85 4.89 36.62
CA THR A 37 11.11 5.44 37.12
C THR A 37 11.01 6.00 38.56
N PRO A 38 10.08 6.93 38.88
CA PRO A 38 9.90 7.41 40.26
C PRO A 38 9.34 6.34 41.20
N PHE A 39 8.47 5.44 40.72
CA PHE A 39 7.96 4.34 41.54
C PHE A 39 9.01 3.28 41.85
N GLY A 40 9.91 2.97 40.92
CA GLY A 40 11.03 2.07 41.14
C GLY A 40 11.95 2.56 42.26
N TRP A 41 12.24 3.87 42.28
CA TRP A 41 12.98 4.50 43.38
C TRP A 41 12.23 4.44 44.71
N LEU A 42 10.91 4.67 44.69
CA LEU A 42 10.07 4.55 45.88
C LEU A 42 10.05 3.12 46.45
N ILE A 43 9.98 2.10 45.60
CA ILE A 43 10.04 0.69 46.00
C ILE A 43 11.39 0.35 46.64
N ILE A 44 12.50 0.83 46.06
CA ILE A 44 13.84 0.69 46.67
C ILE A 44 13.86 1.34 48.06
N LYS A 45 13.28 2.54 48.21
CA LYS A 45 13.16 3.18 49.53
C LYS A 45 12.36 2.33 50.52
N ILE A 46 11.24 1.76 50.10
CA ILE A 46 10.39 0.91 50.95
C ILE A 46 11.13 -0.37 51.39
N LEU A 47 11.90 -0.99 50.50
CA LEU A 47 12.58 -2.25 50.78
C LEU A 47 13.84 -2.09 51.64
N PHE A 48 14.55 -0.96 51.52
CA PHE A 48 15.87 -0.78 52.12
C PHE A 48 15.90 0.27 53.25
N PHE A 49 14.83 1.07 53.47
CA PHE A 49 14.81 2.13 54.47
C PHE A 49 13.54 2.10 55.35
N ASN A 50 13.71 2.18 56.67
CA ASN A 50 12.64 1.97 57.68
C ASN A 50 11.52 3.04 57.72
N LYS A 51 11.61 4.15 56.96
CA LYS A 51 10.59 5.22 56.94
C LYS A 51 10.37 5.79 55.53
N PRO A 52 9.67 5.07 54.63
CA PRO A 52 9.51 5.46 53.23
C PRO A 52 8.65 6.71 53.01
N PHE A 53 7.78 7.05 53.97
CA PHE A 53 6.86 8.20 53.93
C PHE A 53 7.11 9.18 55.09
N SER A 54 8.37 9.46 55.42
CA SER A 54 8.76 10.49 56.38
C SER A 54 8.65 11.90 55.77
N ALA A 55 8.91 12.96 56.55
CA ALA A 55 9.00 14.33 56.04
C ALA A 55 9.97 14.47 54.85
N GLU A 56 11.01 13.63 54.80
CA GLU A 56 11.94 13.55 53.68
C GLU A 56 11.24 13.19 52.36
N PHE A 57 10.09 12.51 52.35
CA PHE A 57 9.33 12.25 51.13
C PHE A 57 8.83 13.56 50.50
N ILE A 58 8.32 14.48 51.33
CA ILE A 58 7.84 15.79 50.90
C ILE A 58 9.02 16.64 50.41
N ASP A 59 10.16 16.59 51.12
CA ASP A 59 11.37 17.32 50.73
C ASP A 59 11.95 16.81 49.39
N ASN A 60 11.77 15.52 49.09
CA ASN A 60 12.20 14.91 47.83
C ASN A 60 11.12 14.97 46.72
N LEU A 61 9.95 15.56 46.97
CA LEU A 61 8.89 15.72 45.97
C LEU A 61 9.37 16.43 44.68
N PRO A 62 10.24 17.47 44.76
CA PRO A 62 10.84 18.07 43.57
C PRO A 62 11.72 17.11 42.75
N LEU A 63 12.40 16.15 43.40
CA LEU A 63 13.22 15.15 42.71
C LEU A 63 12.35 14.14 41.96
N TYR A 64 11.27 13.66 42.59
CA TYR A 64 10.33 12.75 41.94
C TYR A 64 9.62 13.39 40.75
N SER A 65 9.21 14.66 40.88
CA SER A 65 8.59 15.40 39.78
C SER A 65 9.59 15.62 38.64
N TYR A 66 10.85 15.95 38.94
CA TYR A 66 11.92 16.02 37.95
C TYR A 66 12.12 14.70 37.20
N MET A 67 12.26 13.57 37.92
CA MET A 67 12.43 12.24 37.33
C MET A 67 11.24 11.87 36.42
N PHE A 68 10.02 12.14 36.87
CA PHE A 68 8.81 11.90 36.08
C PHE A 68 8.82 12.73 34.78
N LEU A 69 9.08 14.04 34.86
CA LEU A 69 9.12 14.92 33.70
C LEU A 69 10.22 14.54 32.70
N CYS A 70 11.41 14.18 33.19
CA CYS A 70 12.51 13.70 32.35
C CYS A 70 12.15 12.39 31.64
N SER A 71 11.57 11.43 32.36
CA SER A 71 11.14 10.16 31.75
C SER A 71 10.03 10.38 30.72
N LEU A 72 9.07 11.26 30.98
CA LEU A 72 8.01 11.64 30.04
C LEU A 72 8.58 12.24 28.76
N LEU A 73 9.55 13.14 28.90
CA LEU A 73 10.25 13.75 27.76
C LEU A 73 11.01 12.69 26.94
N ILE A 74 11.78 11.82 27.60
CA ILE A 74 12.56 10.76 26.95
C ILE A 74 11.65 9.80 26.18
N PHE A 75 10.58 9.28 26.80
CA PHE A 75 9.67 8.35 26.14
C PHE A 75 8.88 9.01 25.01
N THR A 76 8.54 10.30 25.13
CA THR A 76 7.91 11.06 24.05
C THR A 76 8.85 11.20 22.85
N ILE A 77 10.12 11.59 23.07
CA ILE A 77 11.13 11.70 22.02
C ILE A 77 11.40 10.34 21.38
N PHE A 78 11.58 9.29 22.18
CA PHE A 78 11.82 7.93 21.71
C PHE A 78 10.66 7.40 20.86
N THR A 79 9.41 7.58 21.31
CA THR A 79 8.22 7.16 20.55
C THR A 79 8.10 7.92 19.23
N ALA A 80 8.40 9.23 19.24
CA ALA A 80 8.42 10.03 18.01
C ALA A 80 9.53 9.59 17.05
N TYR A 81 10.71 9.23 17.57
CA TYR A 81 11.84 8.73 16.80
C TYR A 81 11.53 7.37 16.14
N VAL A 82 11.04 6.41 16.92
CA VAL A 82 10.61 5.09 16.41
C VAL A 82 9.51 5.23 15.37
N GLY A 83 8.50 6.08 15.63
CA GLY A 83 7.43 6.32 14.67
C GLY A 83 7.90 6.95 13.35
N LYS A 84 8.94 7.80 13.38
CA LYS A 84 9.57 8.32 12.15
C LYS A 84 10.31 7.21 11.39
N ASN A 85 10.98 6.29 12.08
CA ASN A 85 11.73 5.20 11.46
C ASN A 85 10.84 4.09 10.90
N GLU A 86 9.70 3.78 11.54
CA GLU A 86 8.67 2.90 11.00
C GLU A 86 8.13 3.44 9.67
N LYS A 87 7.78 4.73 9.64
CA LYS A 87 7.32 5.40 8.43
C LYS A 87 8.39 5.44 7.34
N LYS A 88 9.67 5.61 7.69
CA LYS A 88 10.79 5.55 6.74
C LYS A 88 10.99 4.13 6.19
N SER A 89 10.88 3.09 7.01
CA SER A 89 11.04 1.70 6.53
C SER A 89 9.92 1.28 5.59
N ALA A 90 8.67 1.62 5.93
CA ALA A 90 7.53 1.44 5.01
C ALA A 90 7.66 2.32 3.76
N ALA A 91 8.24 3.52 3.89
CA ALA A 91 8.47 4.42 2.77
C ALA A 91 9.61 3.99 1.82
N LEU A 92 10.53 3.16 2.31
CA LEU A 92 11.68 2.62 1.57
C LEU A 92 11.41 1.24 0.96
N ALA A 93 10.34 0.55 1.37
CA ALA A 93 9.92 -0.66 0.70
C ALA A 93 9.54 -0.30 -0.74
N LEU A 94 10.24 -0.87 -1.73
CA LEU A 94 9.90 -0.70 -3.15
C LEU A 94 8.81 -1.68 -3.60
N HIS A 95 8.62 -2.75 -2.82
CA HIS A 95 7.75 -3.87 -3.15
C HIS A 95 6.53 -3.93 -2.23
N ASP A 96 5.43 -4.45 -2.78
CA ASP A 96 4.25 -4.87 -2.04
C ASP A 96 4.55 -6.17 -1.28
N PRO A 97 4.36 -6.23 0.05
CA PRO A 97 4.76 -7.37 0.85
C PRO A 97 3.92 -8.64 0.58
N LEU A 98 2.69 -8.50 0.07
CA LEU A 98 1.84 -9.65 -0.22
C LEU A 98 2.22 -10.32 -1.54
N THR A 99 2.41 -9.50 -2.58
CA THR A 99 2.54 -9.99 -3.97
C THR A 99 3.96 -10.02 -4.49
N GLY A 100 4.90 -9.34 -3.84
CA GLY A 100 6.29 -9.17 -4.28
C GLY A 100 6.48 -8.25 -5.48
N LEU A 101 5.39 -7.77 -6.09
CA LEU A 101 5.44 -6.75 -7.14
C LEU A 101 5.92 -5.43 -6.58
N TYR A 102 6.22 -4.46 -7.45
CA TYR A 102 6.46 -3.11 -6.98
C TYR A 102 5.20 -2.54 -6.32
N ASN A 103 5.36 -1.58 -5.42
CA ASN A 103 4.22 -0.88 -4.85
C ASN A 103 3.83 0.34 -5.68
N VAL A 104 2.67 0.91 -5.32
CA VAL A 104 2.11 2.12 -5.94
C VAL A 104 3.10 3.29 -6.02
N ARG A 105 3.94 3.47 -4.99
CA ARG A 105 4.89 4.58 -4.95
C ARG A 105 5.99 4.40 -5.99
N TYR A 106 6.55 3.20 -6.07
CA TYR A 106 7.58 2.92 -7.06
C TYR A 106 7.03 3.00 -8.49
N PHE A 107 5.79 2.57 -8.70
CA PHE A 107 5.14 2.73 -10.00
C PHE A 107 5.09 4.20 -10.43
N TYR A 108 4.56 5.11 -9.59
CA TYR A 108 4.48 6.53 -9.97
C TYR A 108 5.85 7.16 -10.21
N TYR A 109 6.85 6.81 -9.39
CA TYR A 109 8.23 7.23 -9.62
C TYR A 109 8.73 6.79 -11.02
N ARG A 110 8.54 5.51 -11.38
CA ARG A 110 8.95 4.97 -12.68
C ARG A 110 8.14 5.52 -13.84
N LEU A 111 6.86 5.80 -13.64
CA LEU A 111 5.99 6.40 -14.64
C LEU A 111 6.51 7.80 -15.01
N THR A 112 6.80 8.65 -14.01
CA THR A 112 7.35 9.99 -14.25
C THR A 112 8.70 9.91 -14.97
N GLU A 113 9.61 9.02 -14.56
CA GLU A 113 10.90 8.84 -15.24
C GLU A 113 10.75 8.36 -16.69
N ALA A 114 9.89 7.37 -16.93
CA ALA A 114 9.68 6.82 -18.26
C ALA A 114 8.98 7.82 -19.19
N TYR A 115 8.02 8.59 -18.67
CA TYR A 115 7.31 9.61 -19.44
C TYR A 115 8.24 10.76 -19.85
N ALA A 116 9.09 11.23 -18.93
CA ALA A 116 10.12 12.23 -19.26
C ALA A 116 11.13 11.74 -20.32
N ASN A 117 11.26 10.42 -20.51
CA ASN A 117 12.13 9.88 -21.55
C ASN A 117 11.54 10.01 -22.97
N ILE A 118 10.22 10.18 -23.10
CA ILE A 118 9.55 10.38 -24.39
C ILE A 118 10.11 11.64 -25.07
N ASP A 119 10.29 12.73 -24.32
CA ASP A 119 10.85 13.99 -24.81
C ASP A 119 12.26 13.80 -25.42
N ARG A 120 13.10 13.00 -24.77
CA ARG A 120 14.49 12.80 -25.17
C ARG A 120 14.67 11.80 -26.31
N SER A 121 13.82 10.78 -26.38
CA SER A 121 14.05 9.61 -27.23
C SER A 121 12.97 9.37 -28.28
N GLY A 122 11.82 10.04 -28.17
CA GLY A 122 10.66 9.83 -29.04
C GLY A 122 10.06 8.42 -28.95
N THR A 123 10.43 7.63 -27.93
CA THR A 123 9.96 6.25 -27.80
C THR A 123 8.60 6.20 -27.12
N PRO A 124 7.66 5.36 -27.61
CA PRO A 124 6.34 5.26 -27.03
C PRO A 124 6.37 4.65 -25.63
N LEU A 125 5.42 5.05 -24.79
CA LEU A 125 5.19 4.53 -23.46
C LEU A 125 3.74 4.07 -23.35
N ALA A 126 3.52 2.88 -22.79
CA ALA A 126 2.19 2.37 -22.51
C ALA A 126 1.99 2.02 -21.03
N VAL A 127 0.74 2.17 -20.58
CA VAL A 127 0.26 1.78 -19.25
C VAL A 127 -0.90 0.80 -19.43
N ILE A 128 -0.89 -0.27 -18.65
CA ILE A 128 -2.00 -1.23 -18.57
C ILE A 128 -2.47 -1.28 -17.12
N LEU A 129 -3.70 -0.86 -16.85
CA LEU A 129 -4.37 -1.10 -15.57
C LEU A 129 -5.13 -2.41 -15.63
N ILE A 130 -5.08 -3.15 -14.53
CA ILE A 130 -5.63 -4.49 -14.39
C ILE A 130 -6.41 -4.52 -13.08
N ASP A 131 -7.65 -4.99 -13.12
CA ASP A 131 -8.47 -5.16 -11.91
C ASP A 131 -9.18 -6.51 -11.94
N LEU A 132 -9.14 -7.22 -10.80
CA LEU A 132 -9.73 -8.54 -10.68
C LEU A 132 -11.26 -8.48 -10.56
N ASP A 133 -11.92 -9.17 -11.48
CA ASP A 133 -13.36 -9.18 -11.56
C ASP A 133 -13.96 -9.93 -10.37
N TYR A 134 -14.90 -9.28 -9.68
CA TYR A 134 -15.64 -9.85 -8.55
C TYR A 134 -14.75 -10.31 -7.38
N PHE A 135 -13.56 -9.72 -7.20
CA PHE A 135 -12.64 -10.11 -6.13
C PHE A 135 -13.25 -10.04 -4.73
N LYS A 136 -14.08 -9.02 -4.46
CA LYS A 136 -14.85 -8.94 -3.21
C LYS A 136 -15.69 -10.19 -2.94
N LYS A 137 -16.34 -10.76 -3.97
CA LYS A 137 -17.14 -11.98 -3.83
C LYS A 137 -16.28 -13.19 -3.42
N ILE A 138 -15.04 -13.26 -3.90
CA ILE A 138 -14.08 -14.30 -3.48
C ILE A 138 -13.78 -14.16 -1.99
N ASN A 139 -13.46 -12.95 -1.53
CA ASN A 139 -13.24 -12.68 -0.10
C ASN A 139 -14.48 -13.01 0.75
N ASP A 140 -15.66 -12.61 0.30
CA ASP A 140 -16.92 -12.84 1.02
C ASP A 140 -17.28 -14.33 1.08
N THR A 141 -16.88 -15.13 0.08
CA THR A 141 -17.19 -16.56 -0.02
C THR A 141 -16.16 -17.44 0.70
N TYR A 142 -14.87 -17.15 0.53
CA TYR A 142 -13.77 -18.02 0.97
C TYR A 142 -12.88 -17.40 2.06
N GLY A 143 -13.14 -16.14 2.43
CA GLY A 143 -12.36 -15.40 3.41
C GLY A 143 -11.12 -14.72 2.83
N HIS A 144 -10.64 -13.69 3.53
CA HIS A 144 -9.46 -12.92 3.15
C HIS A 144 -8.18 -13.73 2.91
N PRO A 145 -7.86 -14.80 3.69
CA PRO A 145 -6.66 -15.60 3.41
C PRO A 145 -6.65 -16.21 2.02
N VAL A 146 -7.81 -16.64 1.51
CA VAL A 146 -7.95 -17.17 0.16
C VAL A 146 -7.84 -16.06 -0.88
N GLY A 147 -8.40 -14.88 -0.60
CA GLY A 147 -8.19 -13.70 -1.44
C GLY A 147 -6.71 -13.34 -1.57
N ASP A 148 -5.95 -13.42 -0.48
CA ASP A 148 -4.50 -13.20 -0.49
C ASP A 148 -3.77 -14.22 -1.38
N ASP A 149 -4.17 -15.48 -1.35
CA ASP A 149 -3.62 -16.51 -2.24
C ASP A 149 -3.94 -16.25 -3.71
N VAL A 150 -5.15 -15.77 -4.00
CA VAL A 150 -5.56 -15.34 -5.34
C VAL A 150 -4.68 -14.19 -5.83
N LEU A 151 -4.45 -13.17 -5.00
CA LEU A 151 -3.58 -12.04 -5.34
C LEU A 151 -2.14 -12.47 -5.61
N ARG A 152 -1.62 -13.44 -4.83
CA ARG A 152 -0.29 -14.03 -5.07
C ARG A 152 -0.22 -14.83 -6.37
N SER A 153 -1.27 -15.56 -6.75
CA SER A 153 -1.28 -16.28 -8.04
C SER A 153 -1.34 -15.33 -9.22
N VAL A 154 -2.22 -14.33 -9.13
CA VAL A 154 -2.32 -13.28 -10.16
C VAL A 154 -1.00 -12.53 -10.31
N SER A 155 -0.30 -12.20 -9.22
CA SER A 155 0.98 -11.51 -9.31
C SER A 155 2.06 -12.34 -10.01
N ARG A 156 2.08 -13.66 -9.80
CA ARG A 156 2.95 -14.59 -10.53
C ARG A 156 2.57 -14.65 -12.02
N ALA A 157 1.28 -14.75 -12.33
CA ALA A 157 0.79 -14.76 -13.71
C ALA A 157 1.21 -13.48 -14.46
N ILE A 158 1.03 -12.31 -13.84
CA ILE A 158 1.47 -11.01 -14.38
C ILE A 158 2.99 -11.00 -14.56
N THR A 159 3.76 -11.49 -13.58
CA THR A 159 5.22 -11.52 -13.64
C THR A 159 5.74 -12.40 -14.78
N ASN A 160 5.11 -13.55 -15.01
CA ASN A 160 5.48 -14.48 -16.07
C ASN A 160 5.07 -13.97 -17.47
N ALA A 161 4.00 -13.18 -17.54
CA ALA A 161 3.49 -12.64 -18.79
C ALA A 161 4.22 -11.36 -19.25
N ARG A 162 4.94 -10.65 -18.36
CA ARG A 162 5.71 -9.44 -18.70
C ARG A 162 7.14 -9.74 -19.12
N ARG A 163 7.78 -8.79 -19.81
CA ARG A 163 9.22 -8.80 -20.10
C ARG A 163 10.03 -8.21 -18.93
N ILE A 164 11.33 -8.51 -18.89
CA ILE A 164 12.22 -8.11 -17.78
C ILE A 164 12.33 -6.58 -17.58
N ASN A 165 12.19 -5.79 -18.65
CA ASN A 165 12.30 -4.33 -18.61
C ASN A 165 10.96 -3.62 -18.31
N GLU A 166 9.87 -4.36 -18.24
CA GLU A 166 8.54 -3.83 -17.95
C GLU A 166 8.35 -3.76 -16.44
N THR A 167 7.66 -2.75 -15.91
CA THR A 167 7.43 -2.63 -14.46
C THR A 167 6.05 -3.16 -14.13
N ALA A 168 5.93 -4.10 -13.19
CA ALA A 168 4.66 -4.54 -12.62
C ALA A 168 4.54 -4.07 -11.19
N ALA A 169 3.40 -3.45 -10.85
CA ALA A 169 3.13 -2.99 -9.51
C ALA A 169 1.69 -3.30 -9.07
N ARG A 170 1.48 -3.36 -7.75
CA ARG A 170 0.15 -3.35 -7.14
C ARG A 170 -0.16 -1.94 -6.66
N VAL A 171 -1.26 -1.37 -7.16
CA VAL A 171 -1.64 0.03 -6.92
C VAL A 171 -2.79 0.17 -5.92
N GLY A 172 -3.62 -0.87 -5.79
CA GLY A 172 -4.76 -0.92 -4.89
C GLY A 172 -4.97 -2.30 -4.26
N GLY A 173 -6.17 -2.54 -3.72
CA GLY A 173 -6.54 -3.82 -3.11
C GLY A 173 -6.41 -4.97 -4.11
N GLU A 174 -7.19 -4.94 -5.18
CA GLU A 174 -7.19 -5.92 -6.28
C GLU A 174 -6.66 -5.36 -7.61
N GLU A 175 -6.05 -4.18 -7.56
CA GLU A 175 -5.62 -3.43 -8.73
C GLU A 175 -4.11 -3.54 -8.95
N PHE A 176 -3.75 -3.87 -10.18
CA PHE A 176 -2.38 -4.00 -10.67
C PHE A 176 -2.14 -3.08 -11.86
N VAL A 177 -0.88 -2.77 -12.10
CA VAL A 177 -0.47 -1.96 -13.25
C VAL A 177 0.79 -2.52 -13.88
N LEU A 178 0.85 -2.43 -15.21
CA LEU A 178 2.06 -2.60 -16.00
C LEU A 178 2.47 -1.27 -16.65
N LEU A 179 3.75 -0.94 -16.55
CA LEU A 179 4.39 0.14 -17.29
C LEU A 179 5.30 -0.48 -18.36
N LEU A 180 5.07 -0.12 -19.62
CA LEU A 180 5.76 -0.69 -20.78
C LEU A 180 6.54 0.40 -21.53
N PRO A 181 7.81 0.64 -21.19
CA PRO A 181 8.67 1.55 -21.96
C PRO A 181 8.95 1.00 -23.36
N ASN A 182 9.05 1.88 -24.35
CA ASN A 182 9.28 1.52 -25.76
C ASN A 182 8.19 0.61 -26.33
N CYS A 183 6.94 0.86 -25.94
CA CYS A 183 5.79 0.05 -26.34
C CYS A 183 4.68 0.95 -26.87
N ASP A 184 4.33 0.77 -28.14
CA ASP A 184 3.15 1.40 -28.74
C ASP A 184 1.84 0.74 -28.26
N LEU A 185 0.72 1.36 -28.64
CA LEU A 185 -0.61 0.89 -28.24
C LEU A 185 -0.92 -0.54 -28.73
N ALA A 186 -0.54 -0.86 -29.97
CA ALA A 186 -0.83 -2.16 -30.58
C ALA A 186 -0.11 -3.29 -29.85
N ASN A 187 1.18 -3.11 -29.55
CA ASN A 187 1.96 -4.06 -28.77
C ASN A 187 1.48 -4.13 -27.31
N ALA A 188 1.10 -2.99 -26.72
CA ALA A 188 0.56 -2.96 -25.36
C ALA A 188 -0.74 -3.77 -25.24
N VAL A 189 -1.62 -3.69 -26.24
CA VAL A 189 -2.84 -4.52 -26.30
C VAL A 189 -2.51 -6.00 -26.39
N GLN A 190 -1.48 -6.40 -27.13
CA GLN A 190 -1.06 -7.81 -27.17
C GLN A 190 -0.54 -8.29 -25.82
N VAL A 191 0.23 -7.45 -25.10
CA VAL A 191 0.68 -7.76 -23.74
C VAL A 191 -0.51 -7.87 -22.79
N ALA A 192 -1.45 -6.92 -22.84
CA ALA A 192 -2.67 -6.94 -22.04
C ALA A 192 -3.48 -8.22 -22.27
N GLU A 193 -3.74 -8.59 -23.53
CA GLU A 193 -4.48 -9.82 -23.85
C GLU A 193 -3.75 -11.08 -23.39
N ARG A 194 -2.41 -11.11 -23.49
CA ARG A 194 -1.61 -12.22 -22.96
C ARG A 194 -1.78 -12.33 -21.43
N VAL A 195 -1.68 -11.21 -20.72
CA VAL A 195 -1.86 -11.16 -19.26
C VAL A 195 -3.28 -11.60 -18.88
N ARG A 196 -4.30 -11.05 -19.53
CA ARG A 196 -5.71 -11.40 -19.27
C ARG A 196 -5.97 -12.89 -19.43
N LYS A 197 -5.51 -13.49 -20.54
CA LYS A 197 -5.63 -14.93 -20.78
C LYS A 197 -4.87 -15.76 -19.75
N THR A 198 -3.65 -15.35 -19.40
CA THR A 198 -2.84 -16.03 -18.37
C THR A 198 -3.56 -16.03 -17.02
N ILE A 199 -4.15 -14.90 -16.61
CA ILE A 199 -4.95 -14.82 -15.38
C ILE A 199 -6.18 -15.72 -15.46
N LYS A 200 -6.90 -15.69 -16.58
CA LYS A 200 -8.13 -16.49 -16.79
C LYS A 200 -7.87 -18.00 -16.76
N ASP A 201 -6.71 -18.43 -17.25
CA ASP A 201 -6.33 -19.84 -17.32
C ASP A 201 -5.69 -20.35 -16.01
N GLU A 202 -5.36 -19.45 -15.09
CA GLU A 202 -4.79 -19.78 -13.78
C GLU A 202 -5.79 -20.58 -12.93
N ARG A 203 -5.34 -21.72 -12.42
CA ARG A 203 -6.12 -22.57 -11.51
C ARG A 203 -5.58 -22.45 -10.10
N ILE A 204 -6.39 -21.90 -9.21
CA ILE A 204 -5.99 -21.65 -7.82
C ILE A 204 -6.69 -22.68 -6.94
N VAL A 205 -5.95 -23.69 -6.49
CA VAL A 205 -6.48 -24.76 -5.64
C VAL A 205 -6.25 -24.40 -4.18
N ILE A 206 -7.32 -24.34 -3.40
CA ILE A 206 -7.24 -24.05 -1.95
C ILE A 206 -7.15 -25.34 -1.13
N ASN A 207 -6.94 -25.22 0.18
CA ASN A 207 -6.63 -26.35 1.08
C ASN A 207 -7.68 -27.47 1.10
N ASP A 208 -8.95 -27.17 0.81
CA ASP A 208 -10.02 -28.17 0.76
C ASP A 208 -10.17 -28.85 -0.62
N GLY A 209 -9.31 -28.51 -1.58
CA GLY A 209 -9.32 -29.03 -2.95
C GLY A 209 -10.21 -28.25 -3.93
N THR A 210 -10.91 -27.20 -3.49
CA THR A 210 -11.73 -26.36 -4.37
C THR A 210 -10.85 -25.59 -5.35
N GLU A 211 -11.23 -25.61 -6.64
CA GLU A 211 -10.59 -24.82 -7.69
C GLU A 211 -11.31 -23.46 -7.82
N ILE A 212 -10.55 -22.39 -7.62
CA ILE A 212 -10.99 -21.01 -7.84
C ILE A 212 -10.45 -20.52 -9.17
N ARG A 213 -11.32 -19.89 -9.96
CA ARG A 213 -10.96 -19.18 -11.18
C ARG A 213 -11.34 -17.71 -11.06
N VAL A 214 -10.48 -16.86 -11.58
CA VAL A 214 -10.65 -15.40 -11.58
C VAL A 214 -10.43 -14.86 -12.98
N THR A 215 -11.16 -13.82 -13.34
CA THR A 215 -10.93 -13.05 -14.57
C THR A 215 -10.49 -11.64 -14.19
N ALA A 216 -9.93 -10.91 -15.15
CA ALA A 216 -9.56 -9.53 -14.95
C ALA A 216 -10.05 -8.66 -16.11
N SER A 217 -10.45 -7.44 -15.78
CA SER A 217 -10.70 -6.38 -16.75
C SER A 217 -9.42 -5.54 -16.90
N LEU A 218 -9.09 -5.16 -18.13
CA LEU A 218 -7.86 -4.43 -18.45
C LEU A 218 -8.15 -3.15 -19.24
N GLY A 219 -7.50 -2.06 -18.83
CA GLY A 219 -7.50 -0.77 -19.53
C GLY A 219 -6.10 -0.43 -20.03
N VAL A 220 -5.98 -0.10 -21.31
CA VAL A 220 -4.69 0.18 -21.97
C VAL A 220 -4.69 1.61 -22.49
N ALA A 221 -3.61 2.34 -22.25
CA ALA A 221 -3.34 3.60 -22.92
C ALA A 221 -1.86 3.68 -23.30
N ALA A 222 -1.55 4.40 -24.38
CA ALA A 222 -0.18 4.62 -24.82
C ALA A 222 -0.02 6.02 -25.40
N THR A 223 1.18 6.57 -25.31
CA THR A 223 1.54 7.84 -25.93
C THR A 223 2.99 7.81 -26.41
N ASP A 224 3.22 8.44 -27.54
CA ASP A 224 4.54 8.75 -28.11
C ASP A 224 4.83 10.26 -28.07
N LYS A 225 3.90 11.06 -27.52
CA LYS A 225 4.00 12.52 -27.43
C LYS A 225 4.25 12.94 -25.99
N TYR A 226 5.26 13.77 -25.84
CA TYR A 226 5.54 14.45 -24.60
C TYR A 226 4.73 15.74 -24.49
N GLU A 227 4.00 15.88 -23.40
CA GLU A 227 3.29 17.08 -23.00
C GLU A 227 3.53 17.30 -21.50
N PRO A 228 3.62 18.56 -21.00
CA PRO A 228 3.73 18.81 -19.57
C PRO A 228 2.60 18.13 -18.78
N ASP A 229 2.95 17.41 -17.70
CA ASP A 229 2.02 16.63 -16.86
C ASP A 229 1.24 15.52 -17.60
N GLY A 230 1.63 15.16 -18.83
CA GLY A 230 0.91 14.18 -19.63
C GLY A 230 0.95 12.74 -19.09
N GLU A 231 1.83 12.43 -18.14
CA GLU A 231 1.82 11.13 -17.45
C GLU A 231 0.52 10.90 -16.65
N LYS A 232 -0.08 11.98 -16.13
CA LYS A 232 -1.38 11.92 -15.43
C LYS A 232 -2.50 11.62 -16.40
N LYS A 233 -2.47 12.25 -17.58
CA LYS A 233 -3.42 11.99 -18.66
C LYS A 233 -3.31 10.54 -19.13
N LEU A 234 -2.09 10.04 -19.36
CA LEU A 234 -1.84 8.65 -19.77
C LEU A 234 -2.45 7.65 -18.76
N TYR A 235 -2.25 7.88 -17.47
CA TYR A 235 -2.84 7.03 -16.42
C TYR A 235 -4.38 7.13 -16.42
N SER A 236 -4.92 8.35 -16.54
CA SER A 236 -6.36 8.63 -16.60
C SER A 236 -7.05 7.98 -17.80
N ASP A 237 -6.38 7.94 -18.96
CA ASP A 237 -6.89 7.28 -20.16
C ASP A 237 -6.93 5.76 -19.98
N ALA A 238 -5.91 5.16 -19.36
CA ALA A 238 -5.92 3.74 -19.02
C ALA A 238 -7.04 3.40 -18.02
N ASP A 239 -7.31 4.26 -17.04
CA ASP A 239 -8.39 4.09 -16.06
C ASP A 239 -9.77 4.18 -16.72
N THR A 240 -9.94 5.15 -17.62
CA THR A 240 -11.16 5.28 -18.43
C THR A 240 -11.40 4.02 -19.28
N ALA A 241 -10.33 3.46 -19.87
CA ALA A 241 -10.40 2.22 -20.62
C ALA A 241 -10.80 1.02 -19.74
N LEU A 242 -10.21 0.91 -18.55
CA LEU A 242 -10.52 -0.14 -17.58
C LEU A 242 -11.99 -0.05 -17.12
N TYR A 243 -12.47 1.15 -16.83
CA TYR A 243 -13.86 1.40 -16.48
C TYR A 243 -14.82 0.92 -17.58
N ARG A 244 -14.50 1.21 -18.85
CA ARG A 244 -15.28 0.73 -20.00
C ARG A 244 -15.25 -0.80 -20.07
N ALA A 245 -14.12 -1.46 -19.81
CA ALA A 245 -14.01 -2.92 -19.81
C ALA A 245 -14.94 -3.55 -18.76
N LYS A 246 -14.94 -2.99 -17.53
CA LYS A 246 -15.84 -3.42 -16.46
C LYS A 246 -17.32 -3.23 -16.80
N ARG A 247 -17.66 -2.14 -17.50
CA ARG A 247 -19.04 -1.82 -17.92
C ARG A 247 -19.54 -2.70 -19.07
N ASN A 248 -18.64 -3.14 -19.95
CA ASN A 248 -18.96 -3.92 -21.14
C ASN A 248 -18.98 -5.44 -20.92
N GLY A 249 -19.03 -5.89 -19.66
CA GLY A 249 -19.19 -7.31 -19.33
C GLY A 249 -18.01 -7.97 -18.64
N ARG A 250 -16.93 -7.21 -18.35
CA ARG A 250 -15.71 -7.72 -17.68
C ARG A 250 -14.97 -8.79 -18.49
N ASP A 251 -13.82 -9.29 -18.01
CA ASP A 251 -12.96 -10.21 -18.76
C ASP A 251 -12.59 -9.68 -20.17
N LEU A 252 -12.36 -8.37 -20.25
CA LEU A 252 -12.11 -7.64 -21.50
C LEU A 252 -10.90 -6.74 -21.38
N THR A 253 -10.22 -6.54 -22.51
CA THR A 253 -9.22 -5.49 -22.68
C THR A 253 -9.84 -4.37 -23.53
N ILE A 254 -9.76 -3.14 -23.05
CA ILE A 254 -10.10 -1.95 -23.84
C ILE A 254 -8.89 -1.04 -23.90
N ALA A 255 -8.68 -0.43 -25.07
CA ALA A 255 -7.59 0.49 -25.33
C ALA A 255 -8.11 1.88 -25.71
N ILE A 256 -7.42 2.91 -25.25
CA ILE A 256 -7.63 4.31 -25.62
C ILE A 256 -6.29 4.85 -26.16
N SER A 257 -6.34 5.59 -27.27
CA SER A 257 -5.19 6.33 -27.82
C SER A 257 -5.24 7.79 -27.42
#